data_AF-A0A962ZC86-F1
#
_entry.id   AF-A0A962ZC86-F1
#
_cell.length_a   1.000
_cell.length_b   1.000
_cell.length_c   1.000
_cell.angle_alpha   90.00
_cell.angle_beta   90.00
_cell.angle_gamma   90.00
#
_symmetry.space_group_name_H-M   'P 1'
#
loop_
_entity.id
_entity.type
_entity.pdbx_description
1 polymer ?
#
loop_
_entity_poly.entity_id
_entity_poly.type
_entity_poly.pdbx_seq_one_letter_code
_entity_poly.pdbx_strand_id
1 'polypeptide(L)' 'IAAEAVSLMIVDEQLDVLGPLCDRFLVLQRGHLVASGALEDLTGNHAAIQAFTGSSPKVAA' A
#
# COMPACT_ATOMS: atom_id res chain seq x y z
N ILE A 1 21.83 -6.34 -12.59
CA ILE A 1 21.76 -5.89 -11.18
C ILE A 1 20.95 -6.95 -10.44
N ALA A 2 21.56 -8.10 -10.23
CA ALA A 2 21.02 -9.25 -9.51
C ALA A 2 22.24 -10.11 -9.17
N ALA A 3 22.88 -9.81 -8.05
CA ALA A 3 24.04 -10.55 -7.56
C ALA A 3 24.30 -10.38 -6.05
N GLU A 4 23.66 -9.43 -5.36
CA GLU A 4 23.83 -9.27 -3.91
C GLU A 4 22.46 -9.05 -3.26
N ALA A 5 22.30 -9.50 -2.03
CA ALA A 5 21.07 -9.44 -1.26
C ALA A 5 20.63 -7.98 -1.00
N VAL A 6 20.03 -7.37 -2.01
CA VAL A 6 19.53 -5.99 -1.98
C VAL A 6 18.04 -6.03 -1.74
N SER A 7 17.59 -5.28 -0.74
CA SER A 7 16.17 -4.98 -0.56
C SER A 7 15.80 -3.75 -1.39
N LEU A 8 14.70 -3.84 -2.12
CA LEU A 8 14.16 -2.72 -2.88
C LEU A 8 12.96 -2.13 -2.13
N MET A 9 12.93 -0.80 -1.97
CA MET A 9 11.77 -0.07 -1.48
C MET A 9 11.28 0.86 -2.57
N ILE A 10 10.03 0.68 -2.97
CA ILE A 10 9.38 1.46 -4.03
C ILE A 10 8.29 2.32 -3.40
N VAL A 11 8.22 3.58 -3.79
CA VAL A 11 7.13 4.49 -3.44
C VAL A 11 6.44 4.89 -4.73
N ASP A 12 5.23 4.37 -4.93
CA ASP A 12 4.44 4.57 -6.14
C ASP A 12 2.94 4.41 -5.79
N GLU A 13 2.08 4.86 -6.69
CA GLU A 13 0.62 4.72 -6.61
C GLU A 13 0.06 3.65 -7.59
N GLN A 14 0.89 3.06 -8.46
CA GLN A 14 0.49 2.06 -9.45
C GLN A 14 0.51 0.62 -8.89
N LEU A 15 -0.57 0.21 -8.20
CA LEU A 15 -0.68 -1.12 -7.59
C LEU A 15 -0.79 -2.28 -8.61
N ASP A 16 -1.29 -2.00 -9.82
CA ASP A 16 -1.40 -2.98 -10.90
C ASP A 16 -0.02 -3.45 -11.40
N VAL A 17 0.96 -2.54 -11.43
CA VAL A 17 2.35 -2.85 -11.78
C VAL A 17 3.11 -3.45 -10.60
N LEU A 18 2.90 -2.91 -9.39
CA LEU A 18 3.67 -3.31 -8.22
C LEU A 18 3.19 -4.62 -7.57
N GLY A 19 1.91 -4.97 -7.69
CA GLY A 19 1.34 -6.18 -7.08
C GLY A 19 2.14 -7.45 -7.34
N PRO A 20 2.55 -7.73 -8.59
CA PRO A 20 3.38 -8.90 -8.91
C PRO A 20 4.86 -8.78 -8.53
N LEU A 21 5.35 -7.56 -8.23
CA LEU A 21 6.78 -7.29 -8.00
C LEU A 21 7.16 -7.21 -6.51
N CYS A 22 6.22 -6.85 -5.65
CA CYS A 22 6.45 -6.58 -4.25
C CYS A 22 5.87 -7.69 -3.35
N ASP A 23 6.68 -8.19 -2.42
CA ASP A 23 6.23 -9.18 -1.43
C ASP A 23 5.43 -8.55 -0.26
N ARG A 24 5.58 -7.23 -0.06
CA ARG A 24 4.97 -6.49 1.04
C ARG A 24 4.67 -5.05 0.65
N PHE A 25 3.55 -4.55 1.15
CA PHE A 25 3.09 -3.17 0.99
C PHE A 25 2.95 -2.49 2.34
N LEU A 26 3.22 -1.18 2.36
CA LEU A 26 3.01 -0.29 3.49
C LEU A 26 2.08 0.84 3.05
N VAL A 27 0.97 1.04 3.75
CA VAL A 27 0.06 2.15 3.49
C VAL A 27 0.32 3.26 4.51
N LEU A 28 0.80 4.38 4.02
CA LEU A 28 1.12 5.56 4.83
C LEU A 28 0.09 6.66 4.60
N GLN A 29 -0.38 7.28 5.67
CA GLN A 29 -1.22 8.47 5.60
C GLN A 29 -0.79 9.47 6.67
N ARG A 30 -0.53 10.72 6.25
CA ARG A 30 -0.15 11.83 7.16
C ARG A 30 1.02 11.47 8.10
N GLY A 31 2.03 10.76 7.58
CA GLY A 31 3.20 10.36 8.36
C GLY A 31 2.97 9.15 9.30
N HIS A 32 1.80 8.52 9.25
CA HIS A 32 1.48 7.34 10.06
C HIS A 32 1.30 6.10 9.19
N LEU A 33 1.81 4.96 9.66
CA LEU A 33 1.52 3.64 9.08
C LEU A 33 0.09 3.25 9.41
N VAL A 34 -0.76 3.15 8.38
CA VAL A 34 -2.17 2.78 8.50
C VAL A 34 -2.33 1.27 8.43
N ALA A 35 -1.61 0.62 7.52
CA ALA A 35 -1.65 -0.84 7.33
C ALA A 35 -0.36 -1.35 6.67
N SER A 36 -0.08 -2.64 6.85
CA SER A 36 1.04 -3.33 6.21
C SER A 36 0.72 -4.81 6.01
N GLY A 37 1.14 -5.39 4.90
CA GLY A 37 0.89 -6.80 4.60
C GLY A 37 1.18 -7.15 3.15
N ALA A 38 0.79 -8.36 2.73
CA ALA A 38 0.69 -8.68 1.31
C ALA A 38 -0.46 -7.89 0.69
N LEU A 39 -0.51 -7.78 -0.65
CA LEU A 39 -1.55 -6.98 -1.31
C LEU A 39 -2.95 -7.52 -1.00
N GLU A 40 -3.10 -8.84 -0.93
CA GLU A 40 -4.37 -9.53 -0.63
C GLU A 40 -4.90 -9.14 0.75
N ASP A 41 -4.02 -9.02 1.75
CA ASP A 41 -4.39 -8.59 3.11
C ASP A 41 -4.93 -7.16 3.13
N LEU A 42 -4.39 -6.29 2.26
CA LEU A 42 -4.75 -4.88 2.21
C LEU A 42 -6.03 -4.62 1.41
N THR A 43 -6.32 -5.42 0.38
CA THR A 43 -7.55 -5.27 -0.43
C THR A 43 -8.83 -5.56 0.35
N GLY A 44 -8.75 -6.30 1.47
CA GLY A 44 -9.86 -6.48 2.41
C GLY A 44 -9.91 -5.44 3.53
N ASN A 45 -8.89 -4.59 3.66
CA ASN A 45 -8.74 -3.66 4.77
C ASN A 45 -9.31 -2.27 4.40
N HIS A 46 -10.48 -1.93 4.95
CA HIS A 46 -11.16 -0.68 4.64
C HIS A 46 -10.33 0.57 4.98
N ALA A 47 -9.56 0.55 6.08
CA ALA A 47 -8.69 1.66 6.45
C ALA A 47 -7.54 1.84 5.46
N ALA A 48 -6.96 0.73 4.98
CA ALA A 48 -5.92 0.75 3.95
C ALA A 48 -6.45 1.34 2.63
N ILE A 49 -7.63 0.91 2.18
CA ILE A 49 -8.26 1.40 0.95
C ILE A 49 -8.56 2.90 1.05
N GLN A 50 -9.16 3.36 2.15
CA GLN A 50 -9.45 4.78 2.34
C GLN A 50 -8.17 5.62 2.37
N ALA A 51 -7.15 5.15 3.09
CA ALA A 51 -5.88 5.85 3.18
C ALA A 51 -5.18 5.97 1.82
N PHE A 52 -5.20 4.90 1.02
CA PHE A 52 -4.59 4.85 -0.30
C PHE A 52 -5.35 5.67 -1.35
N THR A 53 -6.69 5.57 -1.39
CA THR A 53 -7.52 6.28 -2.38
C THR A 53 -7.77 7.75 -2.04
N GLY A 54 -7.40 8.19 -0.84
CA GLY A 54 -7.68 9.56 -0.36
C GLY A 54 -9.17 9.86 -0.14
N SER A 55 -10.06 8.89 -0.33
CA SER A 55 -11.49 9.06 -0.13
C SER A 55 -11.79 9.14 1.36
N SER A 56 -12.06 10.35 1.85
CA SER A 56 -12.69 10.53 3.15
C SER A 56 -14.09 9.92 3.09
N PRO A 57 -14.57 9.21 4.13
CA PRO A 57 -15.96 8.78 4.19
C PRO A 57 -16.81 10.04 4.06
N LYS A 58 -17.62 10.12 3.00
CA LYS A 58 -18.61 11.19 2.83
C LYS A 58 -19.60 11.02 3.97
N VAL A 59 -19.47 11.84 5.01
CA VAL A 59 -20.45 11.91 6.11
C VAL A 59 -21.78 12.25 5.44
N ALA A 60 -22.69 11.29 5.44
CA ALA A 60 -24.07 11.52 5.04
C ALA A 60 -24.67 12.48 6.06
N ALA A 61 -24.94 13.71 5.61
CA ALA A 61 -25.78 14.68 6.29
C ALA A 61 -27.25 14.37 6.00
#